data_AF-A0A7V0R1K0-F1
#
_entry.id   AF-A0A7V0R1K0-F1
#
_cell.length_a   1.000
_cell.length_b   1.000
_cell.length_c   1.000
_cell.angle_alpha   90.00
_cell.angle_beta   90.00
_cell.angle_gamma   90.00
#
_symmetry.space_group_name_H-M   'P 1'
#
loop_
_entity.id
_entity.type
_entity.pdbx_description
1 polymer ?
#
loop_
_entity_poly.entity_id
_entity_poly.type
_entity_poly.pdbx_seq_one_letter_code
_entity_poly.pdbx_strand_id
1 'polypeptide(L)'
;MALGFASRGNIDSFLEIINHIMEDEDFSPSFKGFNFSWYFPGEEYKDLVKDAGFERCEVKFKSVEIKMTEEELMGWFRTVGMPYWGHLPEPLSGEFFDRVIDEYIKSRQGKGIAIVFKRVIVRGIRKDSHFNKELSC
;
A
#
# COMPACT_ATOMS: atom_id res chain seq x y z
N MET A 1 -19.72 9.78 -7.77
CA MET A 1 -18.31 9.44 -8.07
C MET A 1 -17.83 8.47 -7.00
N ALA A 2 -17.03 7.45 -7.35
CA ALA A 2 -16.43 6.52 -6.39
C ALA A 2 -14.92 6.74 -6.37
N LEU A 3 -14.31 6.70 -5.18
CA LEU A 3 -12.87 6.86 -4.99
C LEU A 3 -12.24 5.50 -4.69
N GLY A 4 -11.03 5.26 -5.23
CA GLY A 4 -10.30 4.01 -5.05
C GLY A 4 -8.95 4.24 -4.37
N PHE A 5 -8.72 3.60 -3.23
CA PHE A 5 -7.46 3.64 -2.49
C PHE A 5 -6.82 2.26 -2.40
N ALA A 6 -5.54 2.18 -2.07
CA ALA A 6 -4.92 0.89 -1.74
C ALA A 6 -5.55 0.32 -0.45
N SER A 7 -5.61 -1.00 -0.35
CA SER A 7 -6.22 -1.72 0.77
C SER A 7 -5.36 -2.91 1.17
N ARG A 8 -5.49 -3.35 2.44
CA ARG A 8 -4.76 -4.50 2.96
C ARG A 8 -5.08 -5.78 2.17
N GLY A 9 -4.05 -6.55 1.89
CA GLY A 9 -4.12 -7.79 1.11
C GLY A 9 -2.76 -8.06 0.46
N ASN A 10 -2.74 -8.93 -0.55
CA ASN A 10 -1.59 -9.54 -1.23
C ASN A 10 -0.27 -8.75 -1.46
N ILE A 11 -0.18 -7.43 -1.28
CA ILE A 11 1.13 -6.78 -1.10
C ILE A 11 1.78 -7.14 0.25
N ASP A 12 0.99 -7.67 1.20
CA ASP A 12 1.43 -8.11 2.52
C ASP A 12 2.62 -9.07 2.41
N SER A 13 2.66 -9.99 1.45
CA SER A 13 3.82 -10.89 1.28
C SER A 13 5.08 -10.14 0.82
N PHE A 14 4.94 -9.06 0.06
CA PHE A 14 6.08 -8.21 -0.31
C PHE A 14 6.55 -7.38 0.90
N LEU A 15 5.60 -6.86 1.69
CA LEU A 15 5.90 -6.10 2.92
C LEU A 15 6.51 -6.99 4.00
N GLU A 16 6.09 -8.25 4.13
CA GLU A 16 6.67 -9.23 5.05
C GLU A 16 8.14 -9.48 4.74
N ILE A 17 8.50 -9.62 3.45
CA ILE A 17 9.89 -9.76 3.02
C ILE A 17 10.71 -8.52 3.37
N ILE A 18 10.19 -7.33 3.08
CA ILE A 18 10.85 -6.07 3.44
C ILE A 18 11.07 -5.99 4.95
N ASN A 19 10.03 -6.23 5.75
CA ASN A 19 10.10 -6.16 7.20
C ASN A 19 11.11 -7.16 7.76
N HIS A 20 11.15 -8.38 7.22
CA HIS A 20 12.12 -9.39 7.63
C HIS A 20 13.56 -8.96 7.33
N ILE A 21 13.81 -8.42 6.13
CA ILE A 21 15.15 -7.91 5.77
C ILE A 21 15.53 -6.70 6.63
N MET A 22 14.57 -5.82 6.97
CA MET A 22 14.82 -4.69 7.88
C MET A 22 15.26 -5.14 9.29
N GLU A 23 14.93 -6.36 9.72
CA GLU A 23 15.30 -6.91 11.02
C GLU A 23 16.69 -7.55 11.03
N ASP A 24 17.31 -7.78 9.88
CA ASP A 24 18.64 -8.39 9.81
C ASP A 24 19.72 -7.50 10.42
N GLU A 25 20.79 -8.12 10.92
CA GLU A 25 21.90 -7.42 11.60
C GLU A 25 22.54 -6.33 10.72
N ASP A 26 22.60 -6.57 9.40
CA ASP A 26 23.20 -5.64 8.42
C ASP A 26 22.35 -4.37 8.22
N PHE A 27 21.03 -4.43 8.43
CA PHE A 27 20.09 -3.34 8.09
C PHE A 27 19.40 -2.72 9.31
N SER A 28 19.12 -3.53 10.34
CA SER A 28 18.35 -3.13 11.52
C SER A 28 18.87 -1.88 12.25
N PRO A 29 20.20 -1.60 12.33
CA PRO A 29 20.66 -0.35 12.95
C PRO A 29 20.15 0.90 12.23
N SER A 30 20.03 0.83 10.90
CA SER A 30 19.57 1.94 10.07
C SER A 30 18.06 2.13 10.15
N PHE A 31 17.29 1.07 10.39
CA PHE A 31 15.83 1.14 10.50
C PHE A 31 15.32 1.40 11.92
N LYS A 32 16.20 1.71 12.88
CA LYS A 32 15.80 2.03 14.24
C LYS A 32 14.94 3.30 14.29
N GLY A 33 13.68 3.15 14.68
CA GLY A 33 12.72 4.26 14.72
C GLY A 33 12.16 4.63 13.35
N PHE A 34 12.38 3.78 12.33
CA PHE A 34 11.72 3.91 11.04
C PHE A 34 10.20 3.84 11.21
N ASN A 35 9.49 4.79 10.59
CA ASN A 35 8.03 4.82 10.63
C ASN A 35 7.48 4.58 9.22
N PHE A 36 6.63 3.57 9.11
CA PHE A 36 6.01 3.20 7.85
C PHE A 36 4.92 4.23 7.46
N SER A 37 5.12 4.90 6.33
CA SER A 37 4.26 6.02 5.91
C SER A 37 2.94 5.62 5.26
N TRP A 38 2.71 4.34 4.97
CA TRP A 38 1.52 3.90 4.24
C TRP A 38 0.48 3.28 5.16
N TYR A 39 -0.78 3.65 4.96
CA TYR A 39 -1.92 3.02 5.60
C TYR A 39 -2.72 2.25 4.55
N PHE A 40 -2.79 0.92 4.72
CA PHE A 40 -3.59 0.04 3.89
C PHE A 40 -4.82 -0.44 4.67
N PRO A 41 -5.96 0.26 4.54
CA PRO A 41 -7.15 -0.10 5.28
C PRO A 41 -7.80 -1.38 4.77
N GLY A 42 -8.35 -2.18 5.68
CA GLY A 42 -9.27 -3.28 5.42
C GLY A 42 -10.74 -2.87 5.63
N GLU A 43 -11.53 -3.77 6.20
CA GLU A 43 -12.95 -3.56 6.48
C GLU A 43 -13.20 -2.40 7.47
N GLU A 44 -12.23 -2.09 8.32
CA GLU A 44 -12.25 -0.96 9.26
C GLU A 44 -12.45 0.40 8.58
N TYR A 45 -12.22 0.49 7.26
CA TYR A 45 -12.52 1.70 6.49
C TYR A 45 -14.01 2.07 6.54
N LYS A 46 -14.91 1.09 6.73
CA LYS A 46 -16.35 1.36 6.87
C LYS A 46 -16.64 2.24 8.09
N ASP A 47 -15.98 1.96 9.19
CA ASP A 47 -16.15 2.72 10.43
C ASP A 47 -15.56 4.12 10.28
N LEU A 48 -14.37 4.25 9.66
CA LEU A 48 -13.78 5.56 9.35
C LEU A 48 -14.71 6.47 8.52
N VAL A 49 -15.40 5.90 7.53
CA VAL A 49 -16.33 6.69 6.70
C VAL A 49 -17.60 7.05 7.47
N LYS A 50 -18.07 6.16 8.35
CA LYS A 50 -19.22 6.45 9.22
C LYS A 50 -18.90 7.57 10.21
N ASP A 51 -17.74 7.51 10.86
CA ASP A 51 -17.27 8.51 11.82
C ASP A 51 -17.04 9.88 11.15
N ALA A 52 -16.70 9.90 9.86
CA ALA A 52 -16.59 11.12 9.06
C ALA A 52 -17.95 11.76 8.70
N GLY A 53 -19.09 11.16 9.10
CA GLY A 53 -20.42 11.76 8.95
C GLY A 53 -21.13 11.47 7.61
N PHE A 54 -20.73 10.42 6.89
CA PHE A 54 -21.45 9.98 5.69
C PHE A 54 -22.67 9.12 6.08
N GLU A 55 -23.88 9.53 5.68
CA GLU A 55 -25.13 8.82 6.03
C GLU A 55 -25.32 7.51 5.26
N ARG A 56 -24.85 7.46 4.01
CA ARG A 56 -24.83 6.23 3.20
C ARG A 56 -23.45 6.04 2.62
N CYS A 57 -22.80 4.95 2.99
CA CYS A 57 -21.52 4.54 2.44
C CYS A 57 -21.60 3.13 1.88
N GLU A 58 -21.11 2.96 0.65
CA GLU A 58 -20.82 1.66 0.07
C GLU A 58 -19.29 1.50 0.01
N VAL A 59 -18.77 0.48 0.70
CA VAL A 59 -17.36 0.09 0.65
C VAL A 59 -17.27 -1.25 -0.07
N LYS A 60 -16.49 -1.29 -1.15
CA LYS A 60 -16.19 -2.50 -1.92
C LYS A 60 -14.69 -2.73 -1.96
N PHE A 61 -14.29 -3.99 -2.10
CA PHE A 61 -12.90 -4.36 -2.33
C PHE A 61 -12.77 -4.99 -3.70
N LYS A 62 -11.72 -4.61 -4.43
CA LYS A 62 -11.38 -5.20 -5.72
C LYS A 62 -9.89 -5.53 -5.75
N SER A 63 -9.56 -6.76 -6.13
CA SER A 63 -8.18 -7.17 -6.38
C SER A 63 -7.85 -7.05 -7.87
N VAL A 64 -6.66 -6.55 -8.16
CA VAL A 64 -6.09 -6.51 -9.52
C VAL A 64 -4.71 -7.13 -9.46
N GLU A 65 -4.53 -8.25 -10.16
CA GLU A 65 -3.21 -8.87 -10.34
C GLU A 65 -2.52 -8.23 -11.54
N ILE A 66 -1.27 -7.81 -11.34
CA ILE A 66 -0.38 -7.31 -12.38
C ILE A 66 0.77 -8.29 -12.48
N LYS A 67 0.84 -9.02 -13.60
CA LYS A 67 2.00 -9.85 -13.94
C LYS A 67 3.13 -8.95 -14.40
N MET A 68 4.35 -9.30 -14.01
CA MET A 68 5.54 -8.49 -14.27
C MET A 68 6.69 -9.38 -14.73
N THR A 69 7.60 -8.82 -15.52
CA THR A 69 8.97 -9.32 -15.63
C THR A 69 9.78 -8.92 -14.40
N GLU A 70 10.98 -9.46 -14.27
CA GLU A 70 11.94 -9.05 -13.23
C GLU A 70 12.30 -7.56 -13.37
N GLU A 71 12.53 -7.08 -14.59
CA GLU A 71 12.82 -5.66 -14.87
C GLU A 71 11.64 -4.75 -14.46
N GLU A 72 10.40 -5.18 -14.75
CA GLU A 72 9.20 -4.43 -14.35
C GLU A 72 9.01 -4.40 -12.83
N LEU A 73 9.35 -5.50 -12.13
CA LEU A 73 9.33 -5.55 -10.67
C LEU A 73 10.37 -4.59 -10.07
N MET A 74 11.62 -4.61 -10.57
CA MET A 74 12.67 -3.69 -10.14
C MET A 74 12.26 -2.23 -10.41
N GLY A 75 11.73 -1.96 -11.61
CA GLY A 75 11.20 -0.64 -11.97
C GLY A 75 10.10 -0.18 -11.02
N TRP A 76 9.14 -1.05 -10.73
CA TRP A 76 8.07 -0.77 -9.77
C TRP A 76 8.61 -0.50 -8.37
N PHE A 77 9.47 -1.36 -7.84
CA PHE A 77 10.03 -1.20 -6.49
C PHE A 77 10.90 0.05 -6.37
N ARG A 78 11.58 0.46 -7.44
CA ARG A 78 12.29 1.75 -7.49
C ARG A 78 11.34 2.95 -7.32
N THR A 79 10.08 2.86 -7.75
CA THR A 79 9.11 3.96 -7.60
C THR A 79 8.44 3.98 -6.22
N VAL A 80 8.12 2.83 -5.65
CA VAL A 80 7.33 2.76 -4.40
C VAL A 80 8.18 2.44 -3.16
N GLY A 81 9.35 1.85 -3.36
CA GLY A 81 10.23 1.34 -2.31
C GLY A 81 11.23 2.36 -1.77
N MET A 82 11.28 3.57 -2.34
CA MET A 82 12.22 4.63 -1.93
C MET A 82 12.22 4.90 -0.42
N PRO A 83 11.08 4.86 0.31
CA PRO A 83 11.11 4.98 1.77
C PRO A 83 12.00 3.96 2.48
N TYR A 84 12.29 2.81 1.88
CA TYR A 84 13.13 1.77 2.46
C TYR A 84 14.59 1.88 2.02
N TRP A 85 14.89 1.63 0.75
CA TRP A 85 16.27 1.64 0.26
C TRP A 85 16.88 3.05 0.27
N GLY A 86 16.07 4.09 0.05
CA GLY A 86 16.52 5.49 0.12
C GLY A 86 16.77 5.99 1.54
N HIS A 87 16.36 5.22 2.56
CA HIS A 87 16.70 5.49 3.96
C HIS A 87 18.12 5.04 4.31
N LEU A 88 18.69 4.12 3.52
CA LEU A 88 19.98 3.50 3.78
C LEU A 88 21.12 4.27 3.12
N PRO A 89 22.31 4.31 3.74
CA PRO A 89 23.52 4.78 3.07
C PRO A 89 23.98 3.77 2.00
N GLU A 90 24.74 4.23 1.01
CA GLU A 90 25.47 3.31 0.13
C GLU A 90 26.63 2.62 0.88
N PRO A 91 26.91 1.33 0.64
CA PRO A 91 26.32 0.44 -0.37
C PRO A 91 25.04 -0.30 0.10
N LEU A 92 24.64 -0.17 1.37
CA LEU A 92 23.50 -0.91 1.96
C LEU A 92 22.17 -0.66 1.23
N SER A 93 21.99 0.54 0.66
CA SER A 93 20.84 0.89 -0.18
C SER A 93 20.67 -0.08 -1.37
N GLY A 94 21.74 -0.30 -2.14
CA GLY A 94 21.75 -1.25 -3.26
C GLY A 94 21.57 -2.70 -2.80
N GLU A 95 22.30 -3.11 -1.75
CA GLU A 95 22.22 -4.47 -1.21
C GLU A 95 20.81 -4.82 -0.69
N PHE A 96 20.16 -3.87 -0.01
CA PHE A 96 18.79 -4.02 0.45
C PHE A 96 17.82 -4.13 -0.74
N PHE A 97 17.99 -3.27 -1.75
CA PHE A 97 17.15 -3.29 -2.94
C PHE A 97 17.20 -4.65 -3.63
N ASP A 98 18.41 -5.14 -3.92
CA ASP A 98 18.62 -6.40 -4.62
C ASP A 98 18.10 -7.58 -3.79
N ARG A 99 18.35 -7.58 -2.47
CA ARG A 99 17.87 -8.63 -1.58
C ARG A 99 16.34 -8.72 -1.52
N VAL A 100 15.64 -7.60 -1.49
CA VAL A 100 14.16 -7.58 -1.52
C VAL A 100 13.63 -8.19 -2.83
N ILE A 101 14.24 -7.81 -3.97
CA ILE A 101 13.85 -8.33 -5.29
C ILE A 101 14.09 -9.83 -5.36
N ASP A 102 15.27 -10.29 -4.97
CA ASP A 102 15.65 -11.71 -4.98
C ASP A 102 14.74 -12.56 -4.10
N GLU A 103 14.50 -12.14 -2.86
CA GLU A 103 13.63 -12.87 -1.94
C GLU A 103 12.19 -12.89 -2.44
N TYR A 104 11.70 -11.81 -3.06
CA TYR A 104 10.37 -11.81 -3.66
C TYR A 104 10.27 -12.79 -4.84
N ILE A 105 11.25 -12.81 -5.75
CA ILE A 105 11.28 -13.74 -6.88
C ILE A 105 11.35 -15.19 -6.38
N LYS A 106 12.19 -15.46 -5.37
CA LYS A 106 12.27 -16.78 -4.71
C LYS A 106 10.92 -17.21 -4.13
N SER A 107 10.23 -16.32 -3.42
CA SER A 107 8.90 -16.60 -2.84
C SER A 107 7.83 -16.96 -3.89
N ARG A 108 8.07 -16.59 -5.16
CA ARG A 108 7.17 -16.76 -6.31
C ARG A 108 7.60 -17.89 -7.27
N GLN A 109 8.63 -18.67 -6.94
CA GLN A 109 9.14 -19.73 -7.83
C GLN A 109 8.02 -20.66 -8.34
N GLY A 110 8.00 -20.86 -9.67
CA GLY A 110 6.99 -21.68 -10.36
C GLY A 110 5.62 -21.03 -10.55
N LYS A 111 5.37 -19.82 -10.02
CA LYS A 111 4.08 -19.12 -10.11
C LYS A 111 4.10 -17.88 -11.01
N GLY A 112 5.29 -17.47 -11.46
CA GLY A 112 5.51 -16.20 -12.16
C GLY A 112 5.49 -15.00 -11.21
N ILE A 113 6.16 -13.92 -11.61
CA ILE A 113 6.20 -12.67 -10.85
C ILE A 113 4.90 -11.91 -11.11
N ALA A 114 4.18 -11.62 -10.02
CA ALA A 114 2.99 -10.80 -10.08
C ALA A 114 2.79 -10.09 -8.75
N ILE A 115 2.22 -8.89 -8.78
CA ILE A 115 1.79 -8.15 -7.59
C ILE A 115 0.28 -7.98 -7.66
N VAL A 116 -0.40 -8.24 -6.56
CA VAL A 116 -1.85 -8.05 -6.49
C VAL A 116 -2.14 -6.82 -5.65
N PHE A 117 -2.72 -5.81 -6.30
CA PHE A 117 -3.20 -4.61 -5.64
C PHE A 117 -4.66 -4.81 -5.24
N LYS A 118 -4.91 -4.91 -3.94
CA LYS A 118 -6.27 -4.79 -3.42
C LYS A 118 -6.60 -3.32 -3.25
N ARG A 119 -7.77 -2.93 -3.73
CA ARG A 119 -8.28 -1.55 -3.70
C ARG A 119 -9.53 -1.51 -2.85
N VAL A 120 -9.63 -0.53 -1.96
CA VAL A 120 -10.89 -0.15 -1.32
C VAL A 120 -11.56 0.90 -2.20
N ILE A 121 -12.80 0.66 -2.57
CA ILE A 121 -13.62 1.54 -3.41
C ILE A 121 -14.76 2.05 -2.55
N VAL A 122 -14.86 3.37 -2.45
CA VAL A 122 -15.74 4.05 -1.50
C VAL A 122 -16.69 4.94 -2.26
N ARG A 123 -17.97 4.83 -1.95
CA ARG A 123 -19.01 5.74 -2.41
C ARG A 123 -19.80 6.25 -1.20
N GLY A 124 -19.59 7.50 -0.85
CA GLY A 124 -20.33 8.19 0.20
C GLY A 124 -21.38 9.14 -0.37
N ILE A 125 -22.53 9.25 0.29
CA ILE A 125 -23.51 10.33 0.09
C ILE A 125 -23.63 11.06 1.43
N ARG A 126 -23.31 12.35 1.44
CA ARG A 126 -23.54 13.24 2.58
C ARG A 126 -24.87 13.95 2.36
N LYS A 127 -25.68 14.10 3.41
CA LYS A 127 -26.88 14.95 3.34
C LYS A 127 -26.42 16.40 3.12
N ASP A 128 -26.97 17.07 2.12
CA ASP A 128 -26.64 18.47 1.84
C ASP A 128 -26.85 19.31 3.09
N SER A 129 -25.77 19.73 3.73
CA SER A 129 -25.82 20.55 4.94
C SER A 129 -25.83 22.05 4.61
N HIS A 130 -25.66 22.47 3.34
CA HIS A 130 -25.57 23.89 2.97
C HIS A 130 -25.99 24.23 1.53
N PHE A 131 -27.17 23.80 1.06
CA PHE A 131 -27.82 24.43 -0.11
C PHE A 131 -29.31 24.73 0.12
N ASN A 132 -29.67 25.05 1.36
CA ASN A 132 -30.87 25.82 1.68
C ASN A 132 -30.41 27.14 2.34
N LYS A 133 -29.81 28.02 1.55
CA LYS A 133 -29.86 29.45 1.87
C LYS A 133 -31.14 29.98 1.23
N GLU A 134 -32.17 30.07 2.07
CA GLU A 134 -33.22 31.08 2.05
C GLU A 134 -33.66 31.57 0.66
N LEU A 135 -34.64 30.89 0.08
CA LEU A 135 -35.71 31.61 -0.62
C LEU A 135 -36.80 31.89 0.41
N SER A 136 -36.65 33.01 1.11
CA SER A 136 -37.74 33.63 1.88
C SER A 136 -37.89 35.08 1.44
N CYS A 137 -39.09 35.36 0.91
CA CYS A 137 -39.69 36.63 0.48
C CYS A 137 -39.26 37.19 -0.88
#